data_AF-A0A7C2P5G5-F1
#
_entry.id   AF-A0A7C2P5G5-F1
#
_cell.length_a   1.000
_cell.length_b   1.000
_cell.length_c   1.000
_cell.angle_alpha   90.00
_cell.angle_beta   90.00
_cell.angle_gamma   90.00
#
_symmetry.space_group_name_H-M   'P 1'
#
loop_
_entity.id
_entity.type
_entity.pdbx_description
1 polymer ?
#
loop_
_entity_poly.entity_id
_entity_poly.type
_entity_poly.pdbx_seq_one_letter_code
_entity_poly.pdbx_strand_id
1 'polypeptide(L)'
;MAGKVYTVKPGGSFMKEAPRPSRGGVEMLKPTVSKPKVRSEEREESLREVLIDYLEKGALLLLTVLFLVVSVFFAHKLYQYFMVRVEKDKLSQENVYLTSELTRLTSKEMLEEKAKKLGLRPPTEKDIIRVP
;
A
#
# COMPACT_ATOMS: atom_id res chain seq x y z
N MET A 1 -28.00 13.00 -46.30
CA MET A 1 -28.29 14.42 -46.00
C MET A 1 -29.19 14.46 -44.78
N ALA A 2 -28.76 15.20 -43.76
CA ALA A 2 -29.20 15.06 -42.36
C ALA A 2 -30.64 15.53 -42.12
N GLY A 3 -31.39 14.74 -41.35
CA GLY A 3 -32.75 15.05 -40.91
C GLY A 3 -32.78 16.17 -39.86
N LYS A 4 -33.76 17.06 -39.97
CA LYS A 4 -34.04 18.10 -38.98
C LYS A 4 -34.77 17.48 -37.79
N VAL A 5 -34.09 17.39 -36.66
CA VAL A 5 -34.68 17.01 -35.37
C VAL A 5 -35.24 18.27 -34.73
N TYR A 6 -36.56 18.34 -34.57
CA TYR A 6 -37.25 19.38 -33.81
C TYR A 6 -37.40 18.89 -32.37
N THR A 7 -36.81 19.60 -31.41
CA THR A 7 -37.08 19.39 -29.99
C THR A 7 -38.26 20.25 -29.58
N VAL A 8 -39.38 19.58 -29.32
CA VAL A 8 -40.64 20.15 -28.83
C VAL A 8 -40.49 20.46 -27.35
N LYS A 9 -40.62 21.74 -26.95
CA LYS A 9 -40.85 22.10 -25.54
C LYS A 9 -42.32 21.84 -25.19
N PRO A 10 -42.64 21.16 -24.08
CA PRO A 10 -44.02 21.05 -23.62
C PRO A 10 -44.44 22.38 -23.00
N GLY A 11 -45.20 23.16 -23.77
CA GLY A 11 -45.93 24.32 -23.27
C GLY A 11 -47.31 23.88 -22.82
N GLY A 12 -47.62 24.09 -21.55
CA GLY A 12 -48.95 23.90 -20.98
C GLY A 12 -49.29 25.03 -20.02
N SER A 13 -49.63 26.20 -20.54
CA SER A 13 -50.63 27.07 -19.90
C SER A 13 -51.20 28.05 -20.92
N PHE A 14 -52.51 27.94 -21.11
CA PHE A 14 -53.34 28.94 -21.77
C PHE A 14 -53.38 30.19 -20.89
N MET A 15 -53.12 31.37 -21.44
CA MET A 15 -53.65 32.61 -20.88
C MET A 15 -54.23 33.52 -21.98
N LYS A 16 -55.47 33.92 -21.68
CA LYS A 16 -56.40 34.80 -22.37
C LYS A 16 -55.77 36.07 -22.96
N GLU A 17 -56.27 36.43 -24.15
CA GLU A 17 -56.24 37.79 -24.69
C GLU A 17 -57.01 38.77 -23.79
N ALA A 18 -56.46 39.97 -23.58
CA ALA A 18 -57.18 41.24 -23.39
C ALA A 18 -56.19 42.43 -23.56
N PRO A 19 -56.65 43.68 -23.70
CA PRO A 19 -56.64 44.47 -24.93
C PRO A 19 -55.46 45.46 -25.05
N ARG A 20 -55.20 45.91 -26.29
CA ARG A 20 -54.23 46.97 -26.62
C ARG A 20 -54.63 48.32 -25.98
N PRO A 21 -53.66 49.10 -25.50
CA PRO A 21 -53.75 50.55 -25.53
C PRO A 21 -52.86 51.16 -26.62
N SER A 22 -53.41 52.22 -27.20
CA SER A 22 -52.90 53.06 -28.27
C SER A 22 -51.61 53.82 -27.94
N ARG A 23 -50.74 53.92 -28.96
CA ARG A 23 -50.14 55.14 -29.50
C ARG A 23 -49.59 56.20 -28.51
N GLY A 24 -48.27 56.38 -28.56
CA GLY A 24 -47.64 57.70 -28.32
C GLY A 24 -46.61 57.70 -27.20
N GLY A 25 -45.34 57.90 -27.56
CA GLY A 25 -44.25 58.13 -26.60
C GLY A 25 -42.94 57.51 -27.08
N VAL A 26 -42.24 58.20 -27.98
CA VAL A 26 -40.84 57.88 -28.30
C VAL A 26 -39.99 58.46 -27.17
N GLU A 27 -39.77 57.68 -26.11
CA GLU A 27 -38.76 58.00 -25.11
C GLU A 27 -37.42 57.43 -25.56
N MET A 28 -36.48 58.33 -25.88
CA MET A 28 -35.11 57.98 -26.19
C MET A 28 -34.40 57.44 -24.94
N LEU A 29 -34.26 56.12 -24.87
CA LEU A 29 -33.41 55.47 -23.88
C LEU A 29 -31.93 55.67 -24.26
N LYS A 30 -31.21 56.45 -23.43
CA LYS A 30 -29.74 56.51 -23.46
C LYS A 30 -29.16 55.10 -23.30
N PRO A 31 -28.10 54.73 -24.01
CA PRO A 31 -27.46 53.43 -23.82
C PRO A 31 -26.66 53.48 -22.51
N THR A 32 -27.29 53.07 -21.42
CA THR A 32 -26.57 52.73 -20.19
C THR A 32 -25.82 51.44 -20.48
N VAL A 33 -24.53 51.54 -20.82
CA VAL A 33 -23.64 50.40 -20.93
C VAL A 33 -23.57 49.72 -19.56
N SER A 34 -24.36 48.67 -19.38
CA SER A 34 -24.24 47.78 -18.24
C SER A 34 -22.89 47.06 -18.35
N LYS A 35 -22.00 47.36 -17.40
CA LYS A 35 -20.72 46.67 -17.25
C LYS A 35 -21.00 45.15 -17.09
N PRO A 36 -20.24 44.26 -17.73
CA PRO A 36 -20.47 42.82 -17.60
C PRO A 36 -19.99 42.37 -16.21
N LYS A 37 -20.92 42.23 -15.26
CA LYS A 37 -20.63 41.72 -13.91
C LYS A 37 -20.67 40.18 -13.82
N VAL A 38 -20.86 39.48 -14.94
CA VAL A 38 -21.06 38.01 -14.96
C VAL A 38 -19.76 37.22 -15.20
N ARG A 39 -18.67 37.88 -15.64
CA ARG A 39 -17.45 37.19 -16.07
C ARG A 39 -16.50 36.78 -14.93
N SER A 40 -16.76 37.22 -13.70
CA SER A 40 -15.91 36.90 -12.54
C SER A 40 -16.28 35.57 -11.88
N GLU A 41 -17.57 35.22 -11.81
CA GLU A 41 -18.04 34.01 -11.12
C GLU A 41 -17.66 32.72 -11.88
N GLU A 42 -17.86 32.67 -13.20
CA GLU A 42 -17.42 31.54 -14.05
C GLU A 42 -15.90 31.31 -13.99
N ARG A 43 -15.13 32.40 -13.82
CA ARG A 43 -13.67 32.32 -13.73
C ARG A 43 -13.23 31.79 -12.36
N GLU A 44 -13.94 32.14 -11.29
CA GLU A 44 -13.68 31.63 -9.95
C GLU A 44 -14.03 30.14 -9.83
N GLU A 45 -15.12 29.70 -10.45
CA GLU A 45 -15.49 28.28 -10.52
C GLU A 45 -14.43 27.47 -11.28
N SER A 46 -13.96 27.98 -12.44
CA SER A 46 -12.89 27.34 -13.21
C SER A 46 -11.56 27.24 -12.44
N LEU A 47 -11.21 28.25 -11.63
CA LEU A 47 -10.00 28.19 -10.80
C LEU A 47 -10.13 27.17 -9.65
N ARG A 48 -11.33 27.02 -9.06
CA ARG A 48 -11.60 26.02 -8.03
C ARG A 48 -11.46 24.61 -8.56
N GLU A 49 -12.01 24.32 -9.73
CA GLU A 49 -11.88 23.01 -10.39
C GLU A 49 -10.42 22.66 -10.69
N VAL A 50 -9.65 23.64 -11.20
CA VAL A 50 -8.22 23.45 -11.45
C VAL A 50 -7.46 23.17 -10.16
N LEU A 51 -7.77 23.88 -9.06
CA LEU A 51 -7.16 23.62 -7.75
C LEU A 51 -7.48 22.21 -7.22
N ILE A 52 -8.72 21.75 -7.40
CA ILE A 52 -9.14 20.41 -6.98
C ILE A 52 -8.39 19.34 -7.77
N ASP A 53 -8.27 19.50 -9.10
CA ASP A 53 -7.55 18.56 -9.97
C ASP A 53 -6.05 18.51 -9.62
N TYR A 54 -5.43 19.65 -9.29
CA TYR A 54 -4.05 19.67 -8.79
C TYR A 54 -3.90 18.99 -7.42
N LEU A 55 -4.87 19.18 -6.51
CA LEU A 55 -4.84 18.56 -5.20
C LEU A 55 -5.01 17.04 -5.29
N GLU A 56 -5.91 16.57 -6.14
CA GLU A 56 -6.14 15.14 -6.38
C GLU A 56 -4.89 14.48 -6.99
N LYS A 57 -4.30 15.10 -8.02
CA LYS A 57 -3.04 14.61 -8.62
C LYS A 57 -1.89 14.63 -7.64
N GLY A 58 -1.79 15.67 -6.81
CA GLY A 58 -0.78 15.78 -5.76
C GLY A 58 -0.94 14.69 -4.69
N ALA A 59 -2.18 14.42 -4.26
CA ALA A 59 -2.48 13.36 -3.31
C ALA A 59 -2.18 11.97 -3.88
N LEU A 60 -2.52 11.72 -5.14
CA LEU A 60 -2.18 10.48 -5.84
C LEU A 60 -0.66 10.28 -5.92
N LEU A 61 0.09 11.33 -6.27
CA LEU A 61 1.55 11.27 -6.34
C LEU A 61 2.12 10.94 -4.94
N LEU A 62 1.68 11.64 -3.90
CA LEU A 62 2.11 11.34 -2.53
C LEU A 62 1.79 9.90 -2.11
N LEU A 63 0.59 9.39 -2.45
CA LEU A 63 0.20 8.02 -2.15
C LEU A 63 1.11 7.01 -2.87
N THR A 64 1.44 7.25 -4.14
CA THR A 64 2.33 6.37 -4.90
C THR A 64 3.74 6.34 -4.32
N VAL A 65 4.29 7.50 -3.93
CA VAL A 65 5.60 7.59 -3.28
C VAL A 65 5.59 6.86 -1.95
N LEU A 66 4.55 7.06 -1.14
CA LEU A 66 4.41 6.39 0.15
C LEU A 66 4.31 4.87 -0.01
N PHE A 67 3.55 4.40 -1.00
CA PHE A 67 3.47 2.98 -1.34
C PHE A 67 4.83 2.40 -1.75
N LEU A 68 5.61 3.15 -2.53
CA LEU A 68 6.95 2.74 -2.95
C LEU A 68 7.90 2.63 -1.76
N VAL A 69 7.90 3.62 -0.87
CA VAL A 69 8.73 3.60 0.36
C VAL A 69 8.36 2.41 1.25
N VAL A 70 7.07 2.18 1.48
CA VAL A 70 6.59 1.03 2.28
C VAL A 70 6.97 -0.28 1.61
N SER A 71 6.82 -0.39 0.29
CA SER A 71 7.18 -1.59 -0.46
C SER A 71 8.67 -1.92 -0.33
N VAL A 72 9.55 -0.93 -0.48
CA VAL A 72 11.00 -1.13 -0.33
C VAL A 72 11.36 -1.50 1.10
N PHE A 73 10.75 -0.84 2.09
CA PHE A 73 10.94 -1.16 3.50
C PHE A 73 10.54 -2.62 3.81
N PHE A 74 9.38 -3.05 3.30
CA PHE A 74 8.89 -4.41 3.47
C PHE A 74 9.82 -5.42 2.80
N ALA A 75 10.22 -5.16 1.55
CA ALA A 75 11.13 -6.03 0.81
C ALA A 75 12.46 -6.22 1.55
N HIS A 76 13.03 -5.14 2.09
CA HIS A 76 14.26 -5.19 2.87
C HIS A 76 14.11 -6.02 4.15
N LYS A 77 13.03 -5.82 4.91
CA LYS A 77 12.75 -6.61 6.12
C LYS A 77 12.50 -8.08 5.81
N LEU A 78 11.78 -8.36 4.71
CA LEU A 78 11.52 -9.72 4.25
C LEU A 78 12.83 -10.42 3.87
N TYR A 79 13.72 -9.73 3.15
CA TYR A 79 15.04 -10.24 2.79
C TYR A 79 15.87 -10.60 4.03
N GLN A 80 15.94 -9.70 5.02
CA GLN A 80 16.63 -9.99 6.29
C GLN A 80 16.04 -11.21 7.00
N TYR A 81 14.71 -11.32 7.04
CA TYR A 81 14.03 -12.45 7.66
C TYR A 81 14.38 -13.77 6.97
N PHE A 82 14.36 -13.81 5.63
CA PHE A 82 14.71 -15.00 4.87
C PHE A 82 16.17 -15.41 5.06
N MET A 83 17.10 -14.47 5.05
CA MET A 83 18.52 -14.74 5.31
C MET A 83 18.73 -15.39 6.68
N VAL A 84 18.16 -14.78 7.74
CA VAL A 84 18.28 -15.30 9.11
C VAL A 84 17.60 -16.66 9.24
N ARG A 85 16.46 -16.87 8.58
CA ARG A 85 15.75 -18.16 8.61
C ARG A 85 16.57 -19.27 7.99
N VAL A 86 17.15 -19.04 6.82
CA VAL A 86 18.00 -20.05 6.14
C VAL A 86 19.23 -20.37 6.99
N GLU A 87 19.87 -19.35 7.54
CA GLU A 87 21.05 -19.54 8.40
C GLU A 87 20.68 -20.30 9.68
N LYS A 88 19.56 -19.95 10.32
CA LYS A 88 19.04 -20.67 11.49
C LYS A 88 18.77 -22.14 11.17
N ASP A 89 18.11 -22.42 10.05
CA ASP A 89 17.77 -23.80 9.66
C ASP A 89 19.03 -24.62 9.41
N LYS A 90 20.04 -24.03 8.76
CA LYS A 90 21.36 -24.66 8.57
C LYS A 90 22.06 -24.93 9.90
N LEU A 91 22.15 -23.93 10.78
CA LEU A 91 22.76 -24.09 12.11
C LEU A 91 22.01 -25.13 12.96
N SER A 92 20.69 -25.18 12.86
CA SER A 92 19.87 -26.17 13.56
C SER A 92 20.18 -27.59 13.09
N GLN A 93 20.36 -27.80 11.78
CA GLN A 93 20.75 -29.11 11.25
C GLN A 93 22.15 -29.52 11.69
N GLU A 94 23.12 -28.59 11.64
CA GLU A 94 24.48 -28.85 12.11
C GLU A 94 24.52 -29.19 13.60
N ASN A 95 23.74 -28.49 14.42
CA ASN A 95 23.66 -28.75 15.85
C ASN A 95 23.08 -30.15 16.15
N VAL A 96 22.01 -30.55 15.46
CA VAL A 96 21.44 -31.90 15.58
C VAL A 96 22.45 -32.95 15.17
N TYR A 97 23.14 -32.75 14.05
CA TYR A 97 24.18 -33.66 13.57
C TYR A 97 25.32 -33.80 14.60
N LEU A 98 25.90 -32.69 15.07
CA LEU A 98 26.98 -32.69 16.05
C LEU A 98 26.55 -33.31 17.38
N THR A 99 25.33 -33.06 17.84
CA THR A 99 24.79 -33.66 19.06
C THR A 99 24.64 -35.17 18.92
N SER A 100 24.18 -35.64 17.76
CA SER A 100 24.08 -37.08 17.49
C SER A 100 25.45 -37.74 17.42
N GLU A 101 26.43 -37.09 16.78
CA GLU A 101 27.78 -37.60 16.64
C GLU A 101 28.53 -37.60 17.98
N LEU A 102 28.34 -36.57 18.80
CA LEU A 102 28.87 -36.53 20.16
C LEU A 102 28.28 -37.67 20.99
N THR A 103 26.96 -37.86 20.95
CA THR A 103 26.27 -38.95 21.65
C THR A 103 26.80 -40.32 21.21
N ARG A 104 27.05 -40.50 19.91
CA ARG A 104 27.65 -41.71 19.35
C ARG A 104 29.07 -41.93 19.86
N LEU A 105 29.91 -40.90 19.85
CA LEU A 105 31.30 -40.97 20.29
C LEU A 105 31.46 -41.15 21.81
N THR A 106 30.54 -40.59 22.59
CA THR A 106 30.47 -40.77 24.05
C THR A 106 29.63 -41.98 24.46
N SER A 107 29.12 -42.76 23.50
CA SER A 107 28.42 -43.99 23.82
C SER A 107 29.35 -44.97 24.52
N LYS A 108 28.79 -45.74 25.46
CA LYS A 108 29.53 -46.74 26.22
C LYS A 108 30.24 -47.74 25.31
N GLU A 109 29.62 -48.13 24.20
CA GLU A 109 30.20 -49.05 23.21
C GLU A 109 31.44 -48.47 22.54
N MET A 110 31.40 -47.22 22.09
CA MET A 110 32.57 -46.55 21.50
C MET A 110 33.69 -46.30 22.52
N LEU A 111 33.33 -45.97 23.77
CA LEU A 111 34.27 -45.84 24.88
C LEU A 111 34.97 -47.16 25.18
N GLU A 112 34.22 -48.26 25.25
CA GLU A 112 34.77 -49.60 25.46
C GLU A 112 35.64 -50.06 24.29
N GLU A 113 35.25 -49.78 23.04
CA GLU A 113 36.06 -50.12 21.87
C GLU A 113 37.37 -49.33 21.85
N LYS A 114 37.34 -48.03 22.16
CA LYS A 114 38.54 -47.19 22.28
C LYS A 114 39.42 -47.65 23.45
N ALA A 115 38.83 -47.96 24.60
CA ALA A 115 39.56 -48.47 25.76
C ALA A 115 40.26 -49.80 25.44
N LYS A 116 39.57 -50.73 24.77
CA LYS A 116 40.16 -52.00 24.29
C LYS A 116 41.33 -51.76 23.32
N LYS A 117 41.19 -50.82 22.36
CA LYS A 117 42.30 -50.45 21.45
C LYS A 117 43.49 -49.85 22.18
N LEU A 118 43.26 -49.15 23.29
CA LEU A 118 44.31 -48.60 24.15
C LEU A 118 44.88 -49.64 25.15
N GLY A 119 44.43 -50.89 25.09
CA GLY A 119 44.85 -51.95 26.02
C GLY A 119 44.31 -51.81 27.44
N LEU A 120 43.31 -50.93 27.65
CA LEU A 120 42.69 -50.70 28.94
C LEU A 120 41.59 -51.74 29.18
N ARG A 121 41.59 -52.32 30.39
CA ARG A 121 40.53 -53.23 30.86
C ARG A 121 39.45 -52.45 31.62
N PRO A 122 38.20 -52.94 31.65
CA PRO A 122 37.15 -52.33 32.48
C PRO A 122 37.58 -52.31 33.95
N PRO A 123 37.25 -51.24 34.70
CA PRO A 123 37.59 -51.16 36.12
C PRO A 123 36.85 -52.25 36.89
N THR A 124 37.58 -52.97 37.74
CA THR A 124 37.01 -53.88 38.75
C THR A 124 36.82 -53.13 40.07
N GLU A 125 36.00 -53.64 40.99
CA GLU A 125 35.74 -52.97 42.28
C GLU A 125 37.02 -52.63 43.08
N LYS A 126 38.09 -53.39 42.87
CA LYS A 126 39.41 -53.19 43.45
C LYS A 126 40.15 -51.94 42.93
N ASP A 127 39.78 -51.47 41.74
CA ASP A 127 40.40 -50.33 41.06
C ASP A 127 39.68 -48.99 41.39
N ILE A 128 38.54 -49.04 42.09
CA ILE A 128 37.73 -47.86 42.42
C ILE A 128 38.17 -47.30 43.77
N ILE A 129 38.88 -46.17 43.76
CA ILE A 129 39.20 -45.42 44.97
C ILE A 129 37.99 -44.55 45.34
N ARG A 130 37.28 -44.92 46.41
CA ARG A 130 36.23 -44.07 47.00
C ARG A 130 36.89 -43.08 47.96
N VAL A 131 36.79 -41.81 47.65
CA VAL A 131 37.26 -40.71 48.51
C VAL A 131 36.11 -40.36 49.48
N PRO A 132 36.37 -40.22 50.80
CA PRO A 132 35.35 -39.88 51.80
C PRO A 132 34.78 -38.47 51.63
#